data_AF-A0AAW8HN58-F1
#
_entry.id   AF-A0AAW8HN58-F1
#
_cell.length_a   1.000
_cell.length_b   1.000
_cell.length_c   1.000
_cell.angle_alpha   90.00
_cell.angle_beta   90.00
_cell.angle_gamma   90.00
#
_symmetry.space_group_name_H-M   'P 1'
#
loop_
_entity.id
_entity.type
_entity.pdbx_description
1 polymer ?
#
loop_
_entity_poly.entity_id
_entity_poly.type
_entity_poly.pdbx_seq_one_letter_code
_entity_poly.pdbx_strand_id
1 'polypeptide(L)'
;MNNLITFIITIAGAVVGGAIAGYYSFKATKEAHENQKRIADENEKNIITSLLQSIHDEIETIFDNYHENMGVRLESLEDNTPLLFYYPLVSDFFTIYNGNAFLLGRIKDNDLRKSIIKTYTLAKGLIDSYRMNNDLLQKYEHWEGIYAETQLQIHKDKAIAQYGSLIAYAKVLKSQHINLKENVKNTVRILIKNGVLNEVK
;
A
#
# COMPACT_ATOMS: atom_id res chain seq x y z
N MET A 1 -12.32 -81.15 10.61
CA MET A 1 -13.32 -80.34 9.88
C MET A 1 -13.54 -78.96 10.51
N ASN A 2 -13.45 -78.81 11.85
CA ASN A 2 -13.67 -77.52 12.54
C ASN A 2 -12.62 -76.43 12.21
N ASN A 3 -11.34 -76.76 12.11
CA ASN A 3 -10.28 -75.75 11.92
C ASN A 3 -10.28 -75.08 10.53
N LEU A 4 -10.72 -75.78 9.48
CA LEU A 4 -10.78 -75.24 8.13
C LEU A 4 -11.92 -74.20 8.00
N ILE A 5 -13.05 -74.48 8.64
CA ILE A 5 -14.21 -73.56 8.67
C ILE A 5 -13.85 -72.30 9.46
N THR A 6 -13.20 -72.44 10.63
CA THR A 6 -12.72 -71.28 11.40
C THR A 6 -11.72 -70.42 10.61
N PHE A 7 -10.80 -71.04 9.87
CA PHE A 7 -9.83 -70.34 9.04
C PHE A 7 -10.48 -69.56 7.87
N ILE A 8 -11.47 -70.14 7.20
CA ILE A 8 -12.22 -69.47 6.13
C ILE A 8 -13.02 -68.29 6.69
N ILE A 9 -13.65 -68.45 7.87
CA ILE A 9 -14.43 -67.39 8.52
C ILE A 9 -13.52 -66.23 8.97
N THR A 10 -12.34 -66.51 9.52
CA THR A 10 -11.41 -65.45 9.94
C THR A 10 -10.84 -64.68 8.76
N ILE A 11 -10.52 -65.36 7.65
CA ILE A 11 -10.07 -64.69 6.41
C ILE A 11 -11.19 -63.86 5.80
N ALA A 12 -12.40 -64.42 5.69
CA ALA A 12 -13.56 -63.70 5.17
C ALA A 12 -13.88 -62.46 6.01
N GLY A 13 -13.83 -62.59 7.35
CA GLY A 13 -14.00 -61.47 8.28
C GLY A 13 -12.91 -60.40 8.13
N ALA A 14 -11.64 -60.80 7.96
CA ALA A 14 -10.53 -59.86 7.75
C ALA A 14 -10.63 -59.12 6.41
N VAL A 15 -11.03 -59.80 5.34
CA VAL A 15 -11.22 -59.19 4.00
C VAL A 15 -12.39 -58.21 4.02
N VAL A 16 -13.53 -58.59 4.60
CA VAL A 16 -14.71 -57.72 4.71
C VAL A 16 -14.42 -56.54 5.63
N GLY A 17 -13.79 -56.78 6.79
CA GLY A 17 -13.37 -55.73 7.72
C GLY A 17 -12.37 -54.75 7.08
N GLY A 18 -11.38 -55.26 6.34
CA GLY A 18 -10.41 -54.44 5.61
C GLY A 18 -11.03 -53.61 4.49
N ALA A 19 -12.00 -54.16 3.75
CA ALA A 19 -12.72 -53.44 2.70
C ALA A 19 -13.58 -52.30 3.27
N ILE A 20 -14.30 -52.56 4.36
CA ILE A 20 -15.11 -51.55 5.06
C ILE A 20 -14.20 -50.46 5.64
N ALA A 21 -13.14 -50.85 6.36
CA ALA A 21 -12.18 -49.90 6.93
C ALA A 21 -11.50 -49.05 5.85
N GLY A 22 -11.10 -49.66 4.72
CA GLY A 22 -10.51 -48.95 3.58
C GLY A 22 -11.46 -47.95 2.94
N TYR A 23 -12.72 -48.32 2.74
CA TYR A 23 -13.75 -47.43 2.17
C TYR A 23 -14.00 -46.20 3.06
N TYR A 24 -14.22 -46.42 4.38
CA TYR A 24 -14.42 -45.32 5.31
C TYR A 24 -13.17 -44.45 5.48
N SER A 25 -11.97 -45.04 5.48
CA SER A 25 -10.71 -44.29 5.54
C SER A 25 -10.51 -43.43 4.30
N PHE A 26 -10.81 -43.95 3.11
CA PHE A 26 -10.74 -43.18 1.86
C PHE A 26 -11.74 -42.03 1.86
N LYS A 27 -13.00 -42.28 2.26
CA LYS A 27 -14.03 -41.23 2.36
C LYS A 27 -13.64 -40.15 3.36
N ALA A 28 -13.21 -40.53 4.56
CA ALA A 28 -12.76 -39.60 5.60
C ALA A 28 -11.54 -38.77 5.14
N THR A 29 -10.59 -39.38 4.43
CA THR A 29 -9.41 -38.68 3.91
C THR A 29 -9.78 -37.67 2.83
N LYS A 30 -10.70 -38.04 1.92
CA LYS A 30 -11.19 -37.14 0.89
C LYS A 30 -11.93 -35.95 1.49
N GLU A 31 -12.83 -36.21 2.44
CA GLU A 31 -13.59 -35.17 3.15
C GLU A 31 -12.68 -34.26 3.98
N ALA A 32 -11.68 -34.83 4.66
CA ALA A 32 -10.67 -34.05 5.38
C ALA A 32 -9.84 -33.16 4.44
N HIS A 33 -9.44 -33.66 3.26
CA HIS A 33 -8.70 -32.88 2.28
C HIS A 33 -9.55 -31.73 1.69
N GLU A 34 -10.81 -32.00 1.34
CA GLU A 34 -11.74 -30.97 0.86
C GLU A 34 -11.99 -29.90 1.93
N ASN A 35 -12.15 -30.31 3.19
CA ASN A 35 -12.31 -29.38 4.31
C ASN A 35 -11.05 -28.55 4.56
N GLN A 36 -9.86 -29.17 4.50
CA GLN A 36 -8.58 -28.45 4.61
C GLN A 36 -8.41 -27.42 3.50
N LYS A 37 -8.76 -27.77 2.26
CA LYS A 37 -8.73 -26.83 1.13
C LYS A 37 -9.68 -25.66 1.37
N ARG A 38 -10.91 -25.93 1.81
CA ARG A 38 -11.89 -24.88 2.13
C ARG A 38 -11.40 -23.95 3.23
N ILE A 39 -10.84 -24.49 4.32
CA ILE A 39 -10.26 -23.70 5.41
C ILE A 39 -9.09 -22.84 4.90
N ALA A 40 -8.24 -23.40 4.04
CA ALA A 40 -7.12 -22.65 3.45
C ALA A 40 -7.61 -21.50 2.56
N ASP A 41 -8.61 -21.74 1.72
CA ASP A 41 -9.22 -20.72 0.84
C ASP A 41 -9.92 -19.62 1.66
N GLU A 42 -10.65 -19.99 2.72
CA GLU A 42 -11.29 -19.06 3.65
C GLU A 42 -10.25 -18.21 4.39
N ASN A 43 -9.17 -18.82 4.88
CA ASN A 43 -8.09 -18.10 5.56
C ASN A 43 -7.35 -17.15 4.62
N GLU A 44 -7.06 -17.57 3.38
CA GLU A 44 -6.48 -16.69 2.36
C GLU A 44 -7.38 -15.49 2.09
N LYS A 45 -8.69 -15.71 1.94
CA LYS A 45 -9.65 -14.62 1.75
C LYS A 45 -9.62 -13.64 2.92
N ASN A 46 -9.64 -14.13 4.16
CA ASN A 46 -9.60 -13.30 5.36
C ASN A 46 -8.32 -12.45 5.42
N ILE A 47 -7.16 -13.06 5.15
CA ILE A 47 -5.87 -12.34 5.10
C ILE A 47 -5.92 -11.20 4.09
N ILE A 48 -6.44 -11.45 2.88
CA ILE A 48 -6.52 -10.43 1.84
C ILE A 48 -7.53 -9.34 2.21
N THR A 49 -8.69 -9.70 2.77
CA THR A 49 -9.67 -8.72 3.23
C THR A 49 -9.09 -7.82 4.32
N SER A 50 -8.47 -8.39 5.35
CA SER A 50 -7.82 -7.61 6.41
C SER A 50 -6.70 -6.73 5.89
N LEU A 51 -5.90 -7.21 4.93
CA LEU A 51 -4.87 -6.39 4.29
C LEU A 51 -5.47 -5.18 3.56
N LEU A 52 -6.53 -5.40 2.76
CA LEU A 52 -7.15 -4.33 1.99
C LEU A 52 -7.81 -3.28 2.91
N GLN A 53 -8.37 -3.71 4.06
CA GLN A 53 -8.84 -2.82 5.13
C GLN A 53 -7.69 -1.98 5.70
N SER A 54 -6.61 -2.60 6.13
CA SER A 54 -5.48 -1.85 6.67
C SER A 54 -4.85 -0.90 5.64
N ILE A 55 -4.80 -1.28 4.36
CA ILE A 55 -4.30 -0.41 3.28
C ILE A 55 -5.24 0.78 3.05
N HIS A 56 -6.56 0.56 3.13
CA HIS A 56 -7.54 1.63 3.02
C HIS A 56 -7.33 2.67 4.12
N ASP A 57 -7.29 2.22 5.37
CA ASP A 57 -7.16 3.09 6.53
C ASP A 57 -5.81 3.82 6.54
N GLU A 58 -4.74 3.15 6.11
CA GLU A 58 -3.42 3.78 5.92
C GLU A 58 -3.46 4.89 4.86
N ILE A 59 -4.05 4.62 3.68
CA ILE A 59 -4.13 5.62 2.61
C ILE A 59 -4.92 6.84 3.06
N GLU A 60 -6.09 6.65 3.66
CA GLU A 60 -6.93 7.77 4.13
C GLU A 60 -6.22 8.58 5.21
N THR A 61 -5.75 7.91 6.27
CA THR A 61 -5.12 8.59 7.41
C THR A 61 -3.88 9.39 6.99
N ILE A 62 -3.03 8.82 6.14
CA ILE A 62 -1.82 9.51 5.66
C ILE A 62 -2.20 10.67 4.76
N PHE A 63 -3.13 10.45 3.81
CA PHE A 63 -3.49 11.48 2.85
C PHE A 63 -4.18 12.66 3.53
N ASP A 64 -5.07 12.41 4.49
CA ASP A 64 -5.76 13.45 5.24
C ASP A 64 -4.78 14.26 6.08
N ASN A 65 -3.88 13.59 6.82
CA ASN A 65 -2.82 14.28 7.56
C ASN A 65 -1.94 15.15 6.65
N TYR A 66 -1.51 14.61 5.51
CA TYR A 66 -0.76 15.37 4.51
C TYR A 66 -1.56 16.56 3.98
N HIS A 67 -2.84 16.35 3.64
CA HIS A 67 -3.68 17.36 3.02
C HIS A 67 -3.91 18.55 3.97
N GLU A 68 -4.23 18.27 5.23
CA GLU A 68 -4.43 19.28 6.27
C GLU A 68 -3.16 20.12 6.54
N ASN A 69 -1.99 19.48 6.56
CA ASN A 69 -0.74 20.15 6.92
C ASN A 69 -0.06 20.87 5.73
N MET A 70 -0.15 20.30 4.53
CA MET A 70 0.62 20.75 3.37
C MET A 70 -0.18 20.83 2.07
N GLY A 71 -1.13 19.92 1.85
CA GLY A 71 -1.94 19.93 0.63
C GLY A 71 -2.71 21.24 0.45
N VAL A 72 -3.42 21.70 1.48
CA VAL A 72 -4.18 22.97 1.45
C VAL A 72 -3.27 24.15 1.12
N ARG A 73 -2.06 24.18 1.70
CA ARG A 73 -1.07 25.25 1.46
C ARG A 73 -0.60 25.27 0.01
N LEU A 74 -0.39 24.09 -0.57
CA LEU A 74 0.03 23.95 -1.96
C LEU A 74 -1.09 24.33 -2.94
N GLU A 75 -2.34 24.01 -2.60
CA GLU A 75 -3.53 24.43 -3.37
C GLU A 75 -3.77 25.95 -3.29
N SER A 76 -3.53 26.57 -2.14
CA SER A 76 -3.67 28.02 -1.96
C SER A 76 -2.50 28.84 -2.52
N LEU A 77 -1.42 28.19 -2.95
CA LEU A 77 -0.25 28.87 -3.49
C LEU A 77 -0.65 29.59 -4.79
N GLU A 78 -0.33 30.87 -4.92
CA GLU A 78 -0.61 31.63 -6.13
C GLU A 78 0.24 31.14 -7.32
N ASP A 79 -0.21 31.41 -8.54
CA ASP A 79 0.57 31.07 -9.71
C ASP A 79 1.84 31.92 -9.81
N ASN A 80 2.93 31.28 -10.20
CA ASN A 80 4.27 31.87 -10.27
C ASN A 80 4.85 32.33 -8.92
N THR A 81 4.33 31.82 -7.80
CA THR A 81 4.96 31.99 -6.49
C THR A 81 5.64 30.69 -6.03
N PRO A 82 6.79 30.77 -5.35
CA PRO A 82 7.48 29.59 -4.85
C PRO A 82 6.89 29.10 -3.52
N LEU A 83 7.09 27.81 -3.21
CA LEU A 83 6.78 27.26 -1.89
C LEU A 83 7.95 27.53 -0.93
N LEU A 84 7.91 28.67 -0.24
CA LEU A 84 8.89 29.07 0.78
C LEU A 84 8.53 28.47 2.16
N PHE A 85 8.35 27.16 2.23
CA PHE A 85 8.02 26.47 3.46
C PHE A 85 8.74 25.11 3.52
N TYR A 86 9.40 24.84 4.64
CA TYR A 86 10.06 23.56 4.89
C TYR A 86 9.04 22.50 5.29
N TYR A 87 8.91 21.45 4.48
CA TYR A 87 8.10 20.30 4.86
C TYR A 87 8.95 19.27 5.63
N PRO A 88 8.61 18.93 6.89
CA PRO A 88 9.36 17.96 7.67
C PRO A 88 9.11 16.53 7.18
N LEU A 89 10.19 15.79 6.88
CA LEU A 89 10.14 14.47 6.23
C LEU A 89 10.79 13.36 7.06
N VAL A 90 10.47 13.33 8.36
CA VAL A 90 11.22 12.54 9.35
C VAL A 90 10.59 11.18 9.66
N SER A 91 9.30 10.98 9.34
CA SER A 91 8.55 9.78 9.77
C SER A 91 8.27 8.82 8.61
N ASP A 92 8.37 7.51 8.87
CA ASP A 92 7.92 6.46 7.97
C ASP A 92 6.43 6.18 8.20
N PHE A 93 5.58 6.78 7.37
CA PHE A 93 4.13 6.66 7.50
C PHE A 93 3.57 5.39 6.84
N PHE A 94 4.28 4.75 5.91
CA PHE A 94 3.75 3.67 5.06
C PHE A 94 3.97 2.26 5.64
N THR A 95 3.73 2.09 6.94
CA THR A 95 4.11 0.87 7.69
C THR A 95 3.34 -0.37 7.25
N ILE A 96 2.04 -0.26 6.98
CA ILE A 96 1.19 -1.36 6.52
C ILE A 96 1.61 -1.79 5.13
N TYR A 97 1.74 -0.85 4.19
CA TYR A 97 2.15 -1.17 2.83
C TYR A 97 3.55 -1.79 2.78
N ASN A 98 4.53 -1.18 3.45
CA ASN A 98 5.91 -1.68 3.44
C ASN A 98 6.00 -3.05 4.14
N GLY A 99 5.30 -3.23 5.28
CA GLY A 99 5.30 -4.47 6.04
C GLY A 99 4.58 -5.64 5.34
N ASN A 100 3.63 -5.35 4.45
CA ASN A 100 2.80 -6.35 3.79
C ASN A 100 2.94 -6.38 2.26
N ALA A 101 3.99 -5.78 1.70
CA ALA A 101 4.19 -5.71 0.25
C ALA A 101 4.17 -7.09 -0.44
N PHE A 102 4.64 -8.14 0.25
CA PHE A 102 4.64 -9.52 -0.25
C PHE A 102 3.23 -10.09 -0.46
N LEU A 103 2.22 -9.60 0.28
CA LEU A 103 0.83 -10.03 0.15
C LEU A 103 0.11 -9.35 -1.03
N LEU A 104 0.62 -8.23 -1.53
CA LEU A 104 0.01 -7.53 -2.67
C LEU A 104 -0.09 -8.42 -3.90
N GLY A 105 0.88 -9.31 -4.12
CA GLY A 105 0.87 -10.27 -5.22
C GLY A 105 -0.26 -11.30 -5.17
N ARG A 106 -0.90 -11.47 -4.00
CA ARG A 106 -2.04 -12.37 -3.78
C ARG A 106 -3.39 -11.70 -4.06
N ILE A 107 -3.42 -10.38 -4.28
CA ILE A 107 -4.62 -9.66 -4.68
C ILE A 107 -4.97 -10.07 -6.12
N LYS A 108 -6.12 -10.76 -6.29
CA LYS A 108 -6.57 -11.27 -7.59
C LYS A 108 -6.97 -10.16 -8.58
N ASP A 109 -7.53 -9.07 -8.08
CA ASP A 109 -7.89 -7.90 -8.89
C ASP A 109 -6.62 -7.12 -9.30
N ASN A 110 -6.30 -7.18 -10.61
CA ASN A 110 -5.14 -6.53 -11.19
C ASN A 110 -5.22 -5.00 -11.13
N ASP A 111 -6.40 -4.44 -11.32
CA ASP A 111 -6.61 -3.00 -11.36
C ASP A 111 -6.53 -2.41 -9.95
N LEU A 112 -7.12 -3.10 -8.96
CA LEU A 112 -6.96 -2.75 -7.55
C LEU A 112 -5.49 -2.79 -7.14
N ARG A 113 -4.79 -3.90 -7.43
CA ARG A 113 -3.37 -4.06 -7.08
C ARG A 113 -2.52 -2.95 -7.71
N LYS A 114 -2.73 -2.66 -9.00
CA LYS A 114 -2.02 -1.58 -9.71
C LYS A 114 -2.34 -0.21 -9.10
N SER A 115 -3.60 0.03 -8.74
CA SER A 115 -4.05 1.29 -8.14
C SER A 115 -3.37 1.55 -6.79
N ILE A 116 -3.32 0.54 -5.92
CA ILE A 116 -2.61 0.59 -4.64
C ILE A 116 -1.14 0.94 -4.88
N ILE A 117 -0.43 0.14 -5.68
CA ILE A 117 1.01 0.34 -5.95
C ILE A 117 1.25 1.76 -6.48
N LYS A 118 0.43 2.21 -7.45
CA LYS A 118 0.54 3.55 -8.02
C LYS A 118 0.35 4.65 -6.98
N THR A 119 -0.59 4.51 -6.04
CA THR A 119 -0.82 5.49 -4.96
C THR A 119 0.43 5.64 -4.10
N TYR A 120 1.03 4.54 -3.65
CA TYR A 120 2.24 4.60 -2.85
C TYR A 120 3.46 5.12 -3.65
N THR A 121 3.56 4.78 -4.95
CA THR A 121 4.60 5.35 -5.82
C THR A 121 4.46 6.86 -5.95
N LEU A 122 3.25 7.37 -6.18
CA LEU A 122 3.00 8.81 -6.28
C LEU A 122 3.26 9.53 -4.96
N ALA A 123 2.84 8.94 -3.84
CA ALA A 123 3.06 9.52 -2.51
C ALA A 123 4.56 9.62 -2.17
N LYS A 124 5.32 8.55 -2.42
CA LYS A 124 6.79 8.54 -2.25
C LYS A 124 7.46 9.55 -3.19
N GLY A 125 7.04 9.62 -4.45
CA GLY A 125 7.56 10.60 -5.40
C GLY A 125 7.29 12.05 -4.97
N LEU A 126 6.12 12.32 -4.40
CA LEU A 126 5.79 13.65 -3.86
C LEU A 126 6.66 14.00 -2.64
N ILE A 127 6.92 13.03 -1.75
CA ILE A 127 7.87 13.19 -0.63
C ILE A 127 9.27 13.57 -1.14
N ASP A 128 9.77 12.86 -2.16
CA ASP A 128 11.07 13.17 -2.77
C ASP A 128 11.09 14.57 -3.38
N SER A 129 9.98 14.99 -3.98
CA SER A 129 9.85 16.35 -4.49
C SER A 129 9.83 17.40 -3.37
N TYR A 130 9.22 17.14 -2.21
CA TYR A 130 9.37 18.04 -1.06
C TYR A 130 10.82 18.12 -0.56
N ARG A 131 11.60 17.02 -0.58
CA ARG A 131 13.04 17.06 -0.27
C ARG A 131 13.79 18.01 -1.20
N MET A 132 13.51 17.91 -2.49
CA MET A 132 14.12 18.78 -3.50
C MET A 132 13.71 20.25 -3.29
N ASN A 133 12.45 20.52 -2.97
CA ASN A 133 12.00 21.89 -2.66
C ASN A 133 12.73 22.47 -1.44
N ASN A 134 12.88 21.69 -0.38
CA ASN A 134 13.61 22.11 0.82
C ASN A 134 15.08 22.42 0.51
N ASP A 135 15.75 21.62 -0.34
CA ASP A 135 17.13 21.88 -0.79
C ASP A 135 17.24 23.17 -1.64
N LEU A 136 16.30 23.39 -2.55
CA LEU A 136 16.23 24.64 -3.33
C LEU A 136 16.00 25.85 -2.43
N LEU A 137 15.14 25.72 -1.42
CA LEU A 137 14.85 26.77 -0.45
C LEU A 137 16.09 27.11 0.37
N GLN A 138 16.80 26.10 0.86
CA GLN A 138 18.06 26.28 1.57
C GLN A 138 19.11 27.00 0.72
N LYS A 139 19.23 26.66 -0.56
CA LYS A 139 20.15 27.33 -1.49
C LYS A 139 19.77 28.79 -1.72
N TYR A 140 18.48 29.08 -1.86
CA TYR A 140 17.97 30.44 -1.98
C TYR A 140 18.31 31.26 -0.72
N GLU A 141 17.96 30.74 0.47
CA GLU A 141 18.23 31.40 1.76
C GLU A 141 19.73 31.62 1.99
N HIS A 142 20.57 30.67 1.59
CA HIS A 142 22.03 30.82 1.65
C HIS A 142 22.52 32.01 0.82
N TRP A 143 22.12 32.10 -0.46
CA TRP A 143 22.58 33.18 -1.33
C TRP A 143 22.00 34.55 -0.95
N GLU A 144 20.76 34.59 -0.46
CA GLU A 144 20.18 35.80 0.14
C GLU A 144 20.99 36.27 1.35
N GLY A 145 21.35 35.36 2.25
CA GLY A 145 22.19 35.67 3.42
C GLY A 145 23.56 36.21 3.03
N ILE A 146 24.25 35.55 2.09
CA ILE A 146 25.56 36.01 1.59
C ILE A 146 25.45 37.37 0.89
N TYR A 147 24.39 37.62 0.11
CA TYR A 147 24.17 38.92 -0.49
C TYR A 147 23.94 40.01 0.57
N ALA A 148 23.16 39.71 1.61
CA ALA A 148 22.93 40.64 2.71
C ALA A 148 24.24 41.06 3.41
N GLU A 149 25.20 40.13 3.54
CA GLU A 149 26.51 40.41 4.15
C GLU A 149 27.48 41.15 3.20
N THR A 150 27.54 40.71 1.94
CA THR A 150 28.60 41.14 0.99
C THR A 150 28.19 42.32 0.10
N GLN A 151 26.88 42.49 -0.14
CA GLN A 151 26.28 43.45 -1.06
C GLN A 151 26.78 43.35 -2.52
N LEU A 152 27.44 42.24 -2.90
CA LEU A 152 27.93 42.05 -4.27
C LEU A 152 26.81 41.55 -5.18
N GLN A 153 26.67 42.17 -6.35
CA GLN A 153 25.61 41.86 -7.32
C GLN A 153 25.59 40.39 -7.75
N ILE A 154 26.76 39.74 -7.86
CA ILE A 154 26.85 38.32 -8.23
C ILE A 154 26.10 37.40 -7.26
N HIS A 155 26.03 37.74 -5.97
CA HIS A 155 25.31 36.93 -4.98
C HIS A 155 23.79 37.15 -5.09
N LYS A 156 23.38 38.39 -5.37
CA LYS A 156 21.99 38.72 -5.70
C LYS A 156 21.50 37.97 -6.94
N ASP A 157 22.31 37.94 -8.00
CA ASP A 157 21.95 37.24 -9.23
C ASP A 157 21.78 35.73 -8.99
N LYS A 158 22.61 35.15 -8.12
CA LYS A 158 22.44 33.75 -7.68
C LYS A 158 21.16 33.52 -6.90
N ALA A 159 20.82 34.40 -5.95
CA ALA A 159 19.58 34.32 -5.19
C ALA A 159 18.34 34.40 -6.12
N ILE A 160 18.34 35.34 -7.07
CA ILE A 160 17.28 35.48 -8.08
C ILE A 160 17.15 34.19 -8.92
N ALA A 161 18.26 33.60 -9.35
CA ALA A 161 18.23 32.35 -10.11
C ALA A 161 17.65 31.17 -9.31
N GLN A 162 17.97 31.06 -8.00
CA GLN A 162 17.38 30.03 -7.14
C GLN A 162 15.89 30.28 -6.89
N TYR A 163 15.48 31.54 -6.70
CA TYR A 163 14.08 31.92 -6.56
C TYR A 163 13.26 31.53 -7.80
N GLY A 164 13.80 31.81 -9.00
CA GLY A 164 13.19 31.36 -10.26
C GLY A 164 13.07 29.84 -10.36
N SER A 165 14.06 29.10 -9.87
CA SER A 165 14.04 27.63 -9.81
C SER A 165 12.94 27.13 -8.86
N LEU A 166 12.77 27.76 -7.70
CA LEU A 166 11.68 27.46 -6.76
C LEU A 166 10.30 27.70 -7.37
N ILE A 167 10.12 28.79 -8.13
CA ILE A 167 8.86 29.06 -8.83
C ILE A 167 8.55 27.96 -9.85
N ALA A 168 9.54 27.57 -10.65
CA ALA A 168 9.37 26.51 -11.64
C ALA A 168 9.04 25.17 -10.95
N TYR A 169 9.71 24.87 -9.84
CA TYR A 169 9.52 23.62 -9.12
C TYR A 169 8.18 23.54 -8.37
N ALA A 170 7.67 24.67 -7.86
CA ALA A 170 6.35 24.75 -7.23
C ALA A 170 5.23 24.29 -8.19
N LYS A 171 5.36 24.55 -9.50
CA LYS A 171 4.41 24.04 -10.52
C LYS A 171 4.42 22.52 -10.61
N VAL A 172 5.61 21.91 -10.51
CA VAL A 172 5.77 20.44 -10.51
C VAL A 172 5.12 19.85 -9.27
N LEU A 173 5.34 20.44 -8.08
CA LEU A 173 4.71 20.01 -6.84
C LEU A 173 3.19 20.07 -6.93
N LYS A 174 2.61 21.17 -7.43
CA LYS A 174 1.16 21.29 -7.63
C LYS A 174 0.62 20.17 -8.53
N SER A 175 1.30 19.89 -9.65
CA SER A 175 0.90 18.82 -10.57
C SER A 175 0.94 17.44 -9.91
N GLN A 176 2.02 17.12 -9.19
CA GLN A 176 2.15 15.84 -8.48
C GLN A 176 1.10 15.70 -7.36
N HIS A 177 0.82 16.79 -6.64
CA HIS A 177 -0.25 16.83 -5.63
C HIS A 177 -1.61 16.49 -6.23
N ILE A 178 -1.99 17.13 -7.34
CA ILE A 178 -3.26 16.87 -8.04
C ILE A 178 -3.32 15.40 -8.47
N ASN A 179 -2.26 14.90 -9.11
CA ASN A 179 -2.18 13.51 -9.56
C ASN A 179 -2.32 12.52 -8.39
N LEU A 180 -1.68 12.79 -7.25
CA LEU A 180 -1.81 11.98 -6.06
C LEU A 180 -3.24 12.02 -5.51
N LYS A 181 -3.82 13.21 -5.35
CA LYS A 181 -5.19 13.42 -4.84
C LYS A 181 -6.23 12.67 -5.66
N GLU A 182 -6.12 12.73 -7.00
CA GLU A 182 -6.99 11.98 -7.89
C GLU A 182 -6.79 10.47 -7.78
N ASN A 183 -5.53 10.01 -7.69
CA ASN A 183 -5.24 8.59 -7.59
C ASN A 183 -5.71 8.00 -6.25
N VAL A 184 -5.52 8.73 -5.14
CA VAL A 184 -6.03 8.35 -3.81
C VAL A 184 -7.55 8.17 -3.84
N LYS A 185 -8.29 9.17 -4.36
CA LYS A 185 -9.76 9.08 -4.53
C LYS A 185 -10.16 7.84 -5.34
N ASN A 186 -9.45 7.56 -6.42
CA ASN A 186 -9.72 6.39 -7.25
C ASN A 186 -9.39 5.08 -6.52
N THR A 187 -8.27 4.99 -5.81
CA THR A 187 -7.87 3.79 -5.06
C THR A 187 -8.87 3.49 -3.95
N VAL A 188 -9.24 4.48 -3.14
CA VAL A 188 -10.24 4.34 -2.07
C VAL A 188 -11.58 3.85 -2.63
N ARG A 189 -12.04 4.43 -3.74
CA ARG A 189 -13.26 3.97 -4.41
C ARG A 189 -13.18 2.50 -4.88
N ILE A 190 -12.05 2.07 -5.44
CA ILE A 190 -11.86 0.68 -5.89
C ILE A 190 -11.78 -0.28 -4.69
N LEU A 191 -11.15 0.14 -3.59
CA LEU A 191 -11.12 -0.61 -2.33
C LEU A 191 -12.53 -0.85 -1.78
N ILE A 192 -13.35 0.21 -1.70
CA ILE A 192 -14.75 0.11 -1.26
C ILE A 192 -15.55 -0.84 -2.17
N LYS A 193 -15.39 -0.73 -3.50
CA LYS A 193 -16.04 -1.65 -4.47
C LYS A 193 -15.65 -3.11 -4.25
N ASN A 194 -14.43 -3.36 -3.77
CA ASN A 194 -13.92 -4.69 -3.44
C ASN A 194 -14.34 -5.17 -2.04
N GLY A 195 -15.26 -4.47 -1.37
CA GLY A 195 -15.91 -4.92 -0.14
C GLY A 195 -15.13 -4.63 1.14
N VAL A 196 -14.16 -3.72 1.10
CA VAL A 196 -13.31 -3.36 2.25
C VAL A 196 -14.12 -2.86 3.46
N LEU A 197 -15.21 -2.14 3.23
CA LEU A 197 -16.10 -1.59 4.27
C LEU A 197 -17.43 -2.36 4.42
N ASN A 198 -17.56 -3.52 3.77
CA ASN A 198 -18.71 -4.39 4.00
C ASN A 198 -18.44 -5.18 5.28
N GLU A 199 -18.82 -4.64 6.44
CA GLU A 199 -18.82 -5.40 7.68
C GLU A 199 -19.64 -6.68 7.48
N VAL A 200 -18.99 -7.83 7.58
CA VAL A 200 -19.70 -9.11 7.71
C VAL A 200 -20.22 -9.11 9.15
N LYS A 201 -21.50 -8.79 9.30
CA LYS A 201 -22.24 -9.01 10.56
C LYS A 201 -22.28 -10.49 10.91
#